data_AF-A0A2X3KK06-F1
#
_entry.id   AF-A0A2X3KK06-F1
#
_cell.length_a   1.000
_cell.length_b   1.000
_cell.length_c   1.000
_cell.angle_alpha   90.00
_cell.angle_beta   90.00
_cell.angle_gamma   90.00
#
_symmetry.space_group_name_H-M   'P 1'
#
loop_
_entity.id
_entity.type
_entity.pdbx_description
1 polymer ?
#
loop_
_entity_poly.entity_id
_entity_poly.type
_entity_poly.pdbx_seq_one_letter_code
_entity_poly.pdbx_strand_id
1 'polypeptide(L)'
;MLVAIQNLQPSKPGKARLNEGVNPETMLEGVKRYAGWVSAMGNSGTQFVKQAVTFFGPDRHFEESWEVPAISAARREDPYFKASYDNVDYSQIPAGFRG
;
A
#
# COMPACT_ATOMS: atom_id res chain seq x y z
N MET A 1 1.56 8.11 6.32
CA MET A 1 0.15 8.49 6.60
C MET A 1 -0.25 9.87 6.04
N LEU A 2 0.43 10.99 6.36
CA LEU A 2 0.03 12.34 5.94
C LEU A 2 -0.12 12.55 4.41
N VAL A 3 0.72 11.92 3.58
CA VAL A 3 0.69 12.13 2.11
C VAL A 3 -0.55 11.54 1.44
N ALA A 4 -1.07 10.41 1.95
CA ALA A 4 -2.29 9.79 1.40
C ALA A 4 -3.53 10.64 1.63
N ILE A 5 -3.64 11.24 2.81
CA ILE A 5 -4.75 12.11 3.19
C ILE A 5 -4.68 13.43 2.39
N GLN A 6 -3.48 13.97 2.16
CA GLN A 6 -3.29 15.17 1.35
C GLN A 6 -3.68 14.96 -0.13
N ASN A 7 -3.54 13.75 -0.68
CA ASN A 7 -3.96 13.47 -2.06
C ASN A 7 -5.48 13.25 -2.21
N LEU A 8 -6.23 13.12 -1.11
CA LEU A 8 -7.69 12.88 -1.10
C LEU A 8 -8.49 14.07 -0.55
N GLN A 9 -7.95 15.28 -0.73
CA GLN A 9 -8.56 16.59 -0.42
C GLN A 9 -9.85 16.87 -1.22
N PRO A 10 -10.62 17.93 -0.88
CA PRO A 10 -11.86 18.30 -1.59
C PRO A 10 -11.71 18.35 -3.11
N SER A 11 -12.58 17.63 -3.82
CA SER A 11 -12.50 17.47 -5.27
C SER A 11 -13.88 17.55 -5.93
N LYS A 12 -13.93 17.88 -7.23
CA LYS A 12 -15.18 17.89 -8.02
C LYS A 12 -15.95 16.57 -7.96
N PRO A 13 -15.33 15.39 -8.15
CA PRO A 13 -16.06 14.13 -8.03
C PRO A 13 -16.54 13.85 -6.60
N GLY A 14 -15.79 14.24 -5.56
CA GLY A 14 -16.28 14.16 -4.18
C GLY A 14 -17.58 14.95 -3.96
N LYS A 15 -17.65 16.18 -4.48
CA LYS A 15 -18.88 16.99 -4.44
C LYS A 15 -20.03 16.34 -5.24
N ALA A 16 -19.74 15.67 -6.34
CA ALA A 16 -20.75 14.93 -7.10
C ALA A 16 -21.35 13.78 -6.26
N ARG A 17 -20.54 13.04 -5.50
CA ARG A 17 -21.03 11.99 -4.58
C ARG A 17 -21.93 12.56 -3.49
N LEU A 18 -21.59 13.72 -2.94
CA LEU A 18 -22.47 14.42 -1.98
C LEU A 18 -23.82 14.78 -2.59
N ASN A 19 -23.83 15.28 -3.83
CA ASN A 19 -25.06 15.59 -4.55
C ASN A 19 -25.88 14.34 -4.91
N GLU A 20 -25.23 13.19 -5.07
CA GLU A 20 -25.86 11.88 -5.25
C GLU A 20 -26.40 11.29 -3.93
N GLY A 21 -26.23 11.97 -2.79
CA GLY A 21 -26.72 11.54 -1.49
C GLY A 21 -25.78 10.61 -0.71
N VAL A 22 -24.52 10.46 -1.15
CA VAL A 22 -23.52 9.68 -0.39
C VAL A 22 -23.21 10.40 0.91
N ASN A 23 -23.27 9.67 2.02
CA ASN A 23 -22.94 10.22 3.33
C ASN A 23 -21.43 10.62 3.38
N PRO A 24 -21.10 11.87 3.73
CA PRO A 24 -19.72 12.31 3.90
C PRO A 24 -18.89 11.41 4.84
N GLU A 25 -19.51 10.84 5.87
CA GLU A 25 -18.83 9.92 6.78
C GLU A 25 -18.41 8.63 6.09
N THR A 26 -19.23 8.08 5.20
CA THR A 26 -18.86 6.90 4.40
C THR A 26 -17.64 7.17 3.53
N MET A 27 -17.56 8.36 2.92
CA MET A 27 -16.40 8.76 2.14
C MET A 27 -15.15 8.91 3.03
N LEU A 28 -15.31 9.51 4.22
CA LEU A 28 -14.22 9.67 5.19
C LEU A 28 -13.70 8.32 5.70
N GLU A 29 -14.58 7.38 6.04
CA GLU A 29 -14.20 6.03 6.44
C GLU A 29 -13.47 5.29 5.30
N GLY A 30 -13.88 5.49 4.05
CA GLY A 30 -13.15 5.01 2.87
C GLY A 30 -11.72 5.54 2.79
N VAL A 31 -11.52 6.85 3.02
CA VAL A 31 -10.18 7.48 3.06
C VAL A 31 -9.33 6.89 4.18
N LYS A 32 -9.90 6.67 5.37
CA LYS A 32 -9.19 6.08 6.52
C LYS A 32 -8.72 4.65 6.22
N ARG A 33 -9.60 3.80 5.67
CA ARG A 33 -9.24 2.43 5.26
C ARG A 33 -8.12 2.42 4.23
N TYR A 34 -8.23 3.26 3.19
CA TYR A 34 -7.19 3.40 2.18
C TYR A 34 -5.86 3.88 2.77
N ALA A 35 -5.87 4.86 3.68
CA ALA A 35 -4.67 5.34 4.35
C ALA A 35 -4.00 4.23 5.19
N GLY A 36 -4.80 3.39 5.86
CA GLY A 36 -4.32 2.20 6.55
C GLY A 36 -3.63 1.22 5.61
N TRP A 37 -4.27 0.93 4.47
CA TRP A 37 -3.70 0.06 3.43
C TRP A 37 -2.39 0.58 2.84
N VAL A 38 -2.35 1.86 2.46
CA VAL A 38 -1.13 2.52 1.95
C VAL A 38 0.00 2.50 2.99
N SER A 39 -0.34 2.67 4.27
CA SER A 39 0.64 2.59 5.36
C SER A 39 1.19 1.19 5.53
N ALA A 40 0.33 0.17 5.52
CA ALA A 40 0.74 -1.22 5.74
C ALA A 40 1.54 -1.79 4.56
N MET A 41 1.24 -1.37 3.32
CA MET A 41 1.99 -1.78 2.13
C MET A 41 3.34 -1.07 1.98
N GLY A 42 3.71 -0.15 2.88
CA GLY A 42 4.94 0.65 2.76
C GLY A 42 4.90 1.69 1.64
N ASN A 43 3.74 1.92 1.03
CA ASN A 43 3.57 2.86 -0.10
C ASN A 43 3.37 4.32 0.34
N SER A 44 3.42 4.59 1.66
CA SER A 44 3.30 5.94 2.21
C SER A 44 4.40 6.87 1.69
N GLY A 45 4.01 7.97 1.03
CA GLY A 45 4.96 8.96 0.51
C GLY A 45 5.56 8.62 -0.85
N THR A 46 5.12 7.52 -1.48
CA THR A 46 5.46 7.22 -2.88
C THR A 46 4.53 7.97 -3.83
N GLN A 47 4.94 8.15 -5.08
CA GLN A 47 4.12 8.74 -6.15
C GLN A 47 2.87 7.91 -6.50
N PHE A 48 2.71 6.72 -5.92
CA PHE A 48 1.70 5.73 -6.31
C PHE A 48 0.44 5.75 -5.43
N VAL A 49 0.13 6.89 -4.79
CA VAL A 49 -1.14 7.11 -4.09
C VAL A 49 -2.22 7.52 -5.09
N LYS A 50 -3.43 6.95 -4.96
CA LYS A 50 -4.60 7.30 -5.78
C LYS A 50 -4.91 8.79 -5.66
N GLN A 51 -5.12 9.44 -6.81
CA GLN A 51 -5.58 10.82 -6.89
C GLN A 51 -7.04 10.93 -6.40
N ALA A 52 -7.40 12.05 -5.77
CA ALA A 52 -8.79 12.32 -5.34
C ALA A 52 -9.81 12.15 -6.48
N VAL A 53 -9.42 12.54 -7.71
CA VAL A 53 -10.32 12.47 -8.87
C VAL A 53 -10.72 11.03 -9.20
N THR A 54 -9.76 10.12 -9.18
CA THR A 54 -9.99 8.69 -9.37
C THR A 54 -10.70 8.11 -8.15
N PHE A 55 -10.24 8.43 -6.94
CA PHE A 55 -10.73 7.82 -5.71
C PHE A 55 -12.22 8.11 -5.44
N PHE A 56 -12.64 9.36 -5.67
CA PHE A 56 -14.05 9.76 -5.55
C PHE A 56 -14.81 9.66 -6.86
N GLY A 57 -14.19 9.14 -7.93
CA GLY A 57 -14.77 8.99 -9.25
C GLY A 57 -15.98 8.04 -9.29
N PRO A 58 -16.61 7.85 -10.46
CA PRO A 58 -17.81 7.01 -10.62
C PRO A 58 -17.65 5.59 -10.08
N ASP A 59 -16.43 5.06 -10.09
CA ASP A 59 -16.08 3.73 -9.58
C ASP A 59 -16.10 3.64 -8.05
N ARG A 60 -16.22 4.78 -7.34
CA ARG A 60 -16.45 4.86 -5.89
C ARG A 60 -15.46 4.03 -5.06
N HIS A 61 -14.17 4.19 -5.34
CA HIS A 61 -13.08 3.49 -4.64
C HIS A 61 -13.07 3.69 -3.10
N PHE A 62 -13.77 4.70 -2.55
CA PHE A 62 -13.96 4.84 -1.12
C PHE A 62 -14.86 3.74 -0.50
N GLU A 63 -15.62 3.02 -1.31
CA GLU A 63 -16.49 1.91 -0.88
C GLU A 63 -15.70 0.59 -0.70
N GLU A 64 -14.57 0.42 -1.39
CA GLU A 64 -13.73 -0.77 -1.31
C GLU A 64 -13.22 -1.08 0.10
N SER A 65 -13.08 -2.37 0.42
CA SER A 65 -12.63 -2.87 1.73
C SER A 65 -11.24 -2.39 2.15
N TRP A 66 -10.33 -2.18 1.18
CA TRP A 66 -8.92 -1.85 1.40
C TRP A 66 -8.24 -2.76 2.43
N GLU A 67 -8.50 -4.07 2.34
CA GLU A 67 -7.93 -5.03 3.25
C GLU A 67 -6.42 -5.13 3.05
N VAL A 68 -5.68 -4.98 4.15
CA VAL A 68 -4.24 -5.24 4.17
C VAL A 68 -4.07 -6.75 4.05
N PRO A 69 -3.38 -7.26 3.02
CA PRO A 69 -3.06 -8.67 2.95
C PRO A 69 -2.38 -9.06 4.26
N ALA A 70 -2.77 -10.19 4.86
CA ALA A 70 -2.02 -10.75 5.96
C ALA A 70 -0.64 -11.15 5.43
N ILE A 71 0.30 -10.20 5.44
CA ILE A 71 1.71 -10.51 5.25
C ILE A 71 2.04 -11.28 6.52
N SER A 72 1.98 -12.60 6.43
CA SER A 72 2.50 -13.46 7.47
C SER A 72 3.93 -12.97 7.73
N ALA A 73 4.17 -12.36 8.89
CA ALA A 73 5.50 -11.99 9.36
C ALA A 73 6.38 -13.23 9.63
N ALA A 74 5.97 -14.41 9.17
CA ALA A 74 6.90 -15.44 8.79
C ALA A 74 7.74 -14.86 7.64
N ARG A 75 8.93 -14.39 7.98
CA ARG A 75 10.07 -14.47 7.06
C ARG A 75 9.94 -15.86 6.43
N ARG A 76 9.56 -15.94 5.15
CA ARG A 76 9.85 -17.14 4.38
C ARG A 76 11.37 -17.14 4.36
N GLU A 77 11.96 -17.84 5.32
CA GLU A 77 13.36 -18.24 5.20
C GLU A 77 13.37 -19.10 3.95
N ASP A 78 13.68 -18.46 2.82
CA ASP A 78 14.08 -19.19 1.65
C ASP A 78 15.29 -20.01 2.10
N PRO A 79 15.24 -21.36 2.05
CA PRO A 79 16.36 -22.19 2.47
C PRO A 79 17.65 -21.84 1.73
N TYR A 80 17.55 -21.17 0.58
CA TYR A 80 18.65 -20.65 -0.22
C TYR A 80 19.07 -19.20 0.12
N PHE A 81 18.22 -18.42 0.78
CA PHE A 81 18.50 -17.02 1.13
C PHE A 81 18.52 -16.84 2.66
N LYS A 82 19.64 -17.23 3.28
CA LYS A 82 19.85 -16.99 4.72
C LYS A 82 19.92 -15.49 4.97
N ALA A 83 19.01 -14.97 5.79
CA ALA A 83 18.85 -13.57 6.15
C ALA A 83 20.05 -12.91 6.89
N SER A 84 21.15 -13.65 7.08
CA SER A 84 22.38 -13.14 7.67
C SER A 84 23.56 -13.68 6.87
N TYR A 85 24.08 -12.84 5.98
CA TYR A 85 25.34 -13.07 5.28
C TYR A 85 26.57 -12.95 6.20
N ASP A 86 26.36 -12.59 7.48
CA ASP A 86 27.42 -12.40 8.49
C ASP A 86 28.21 -13.68 8.79
N ASN A 87 27.66 -14.85 8.48
CA ASN A 87 28.28 -16.17 8.72
C ASN A 87 28.66 -16.91 7.43
N VAL A 88 28.60 -16.26 6.26
CA VAL A 88 29.03 -16.89 5.00
C VAL A 88 30.54 -16.72 4.86
N ASP A 89 31.28 -17.82 4.94
CA ASP A 89 32.70 -17.84 4.60
C ASP A 89 32.87 -17.70 3.09
N TYR A 90 32.98 -16.45 2.62
CA TYR A 90 33.17 -16.11 1.22
C TYR A 90 34.52 -16.58 0.63
N SER A 91 35.42 -17.14 1.44
CA SER A 91 36.65 -17.76 0.93
C SER A 91 36.37 -19.13 0.27
N GLN A 92 35.20 -19.72 0.54
CA GLN A 92 34.77 -20.99 -0.04
C GLN A 92 34.14 -20.77 -1.43
N ILE A 93 34.96 -20.60 -2.46
CA ILE A 93 34.49 -20.63 -3.86
C ILE A 93 34.06 -22.07 -4.21
N PRO A 94 32.80 -22.32 -4.62
CA PRO A 94 32.35 -23.66 -5.02
C PRO A 94 33.23 -24.22 -6.14
N ALA A 95 33.55 -25.51 -6.07
CA ALA A 95 34.50 -26.19 -6.97
C ALA A 95 34.18 -26.07 -8.48
N GLY A 96 32.99 -25.63 -8.86
CA GLY A 96 32.57 -25.41 -10.26
C GLY A 96 32.79 -24.00 -10.82
N PHE A 97 33.31 -23.04 -10.03
CA PHE A 97 33.52 -21.65 -10.46
C PHE A 97 35.00 -21.24 -10.59
N ARG A 98 35.92 -22.19 -10.43
CA ARG A 98 37.35 -21.97 -10.72
C ARG A 98 37.59 -22.25 -12.19
N GLY A 99 37.58 -21.19 -13.00
CA GLY A 99 38.06 -21.22 -14.39
C GLY A 99 39.57 -21.30 -14.48
#